data_AF-A0A6F9BCW8-F1
#
_entry.id   AF-A0A6F9BCW8-F1
#
_cell.length_a   1.000
_cell.length_b   1.000
_cell.length_c   1.000
_cell.angle_alpha   90.00
_cell.angle_beta   90.00
_cell.angle_gamma   90.00
#
_symmetry.space_group_name_H-M   'P 1'
#
loop_
_entity.id
_entity.type
_entity.pdbx_description
1 polymer ?
#
loop_
_entity_poly.entity_id
_entity_poly.type
_entity_poly.pdbx_seq_one_letter_code
_entity_poly.pdbx_strand_id
1 'polypeptide(L)'
;VVYKGRTHLFEDQLTVGNASLRLSGVQPSDQGQYTCHVTDEQGSTKEKLQLLVAGPYDEPMISAQATCDGFIVTLHASHGFPQPEVL
;
A
#
# COMPACT_ATOMS: atom_id res chain seq x y z
N VAL A 1 -16.12 9.47 5.55
CA VAL A 1 -15.75 8.35 6.45
C VAL A 1 -14.85 7.38 5.68
N VAL A 2 -13.54 7.67 5.59
CA VAL A 2 -12.60 7.04 4.63
C VAL A 2 -12.40 5.53 4.86
N TYR A 3 -12.49 5.09 6.12
CA TYR A 3 -12.23 3.71 6.54
C TYR A 3 -13.49 2.89 6.85
N LYS A 4 -14.69 3.47 6.72
CA LYS A 4 -15.95 2.80 7.09
C LYS A 4 -16.12 1.49 6.30
N GLY A 5 -16.37 0.40 7.02
CA GLY A 5 -16.59 -0.92 6.41
C GLY A 5 -15.32 -1.60 5.84
N ARG A 6 -14.14 -0.98 6.01
CA ARG A 6 -12.86 -1.52 5.52
C ARG A 6 -12.00 -2.07 6.65
N THR A 7 -12.26 -1.67 7.90
CA THR A 7 -11.45 -2.03 9.07
C THR A 7 -12.10 -3.15 9.89
N HIS A 8 -11.28 -4.08 10.37
CA HIS A 8 -11.71 -5.14 11.29
C HIS A 8 -10.61 -5.41 12.32
N LEU A 9 -11.00 -5.50 13.60
CA LEU A 9 -10.12 -5.85 14.71
C LEU A 9 -10.31 -7.33 15.04
N PHE A 10 -9.25 -8.03 15.41
CA PHE A 10 -9.33 -9.42 15.88
C PHE A 10 -9.73 -9.43 17.37
N GLU A 11 -11.01 -9.16 17.65
CA GLU A 11 -11.54 -8.97 19.02
C GLU A 11 -11.30 -10.19 19.92
N ASP A 12 -11.39 -11.39 19.36
CA ASP A 12 -11.13 -12.67 20.05
C ASP A 12 -9.66 -12.82 20.46
N GLN A 13 -8.74 -12.13 19.78
CA GLN A 13 -7.30 -12.20 20.02
C GLN A 13 -6.79 -11.09 20.95
N LEU A 14 -7.64 -10.17 21.40
CA LEU A 14 -7.23 -9.08 22.30
C LEU A 14 -6.74 -9.60 23.65
N THR A 15 -7.39 -10.64 24.18
CA THR A 15 -7.06 -11.24 25.49
C THR A 15 -5.67 -11.90 25.52
N VAL A 16 -5.14 -12.27 24.35
CA VAL A 16 -3.80 -12.82 24.19
C VAL A 16 -2.79 -11.78 23.67
N GLY A 17 -3.18 -10.50 23.65
CA GLY A 17 -2.30 -9.37 23.34
C GLY A 17 -2.22 -8.98 21.87
N ASN A 18 -3.05 -9.54 20.99
CA ASN A 18 -3.04 -9.19 19.57
C ASN A 18 -4.08 -8.09 19.26
N ALA A 19 -3.60 -6.86 19.17
CA ALA A 19 -4.39 -5.69 18.77
C ALA A 19 -4.28 -5.36 17.27
N SER A 20 -4.00 -6.36 16.42
CA SER A 20 -3.85 -6.13 14.98
C SER A 20 -5.16 -5.69 14.34
N LEU A 21 -5.07 -4.78 13.36
CA LEU A 21 -6.20 -4.30 12.59
C LEU A 21 -6.02 -4.71 11.12
N ARG A 22 -7.05 -5.32 10.55
CA ARG A 22 -7.13 -5.59 9.11
C ARG A 22 -7.76 -4.41 8.39
N LEU A 23 -7.07 -3.87 7.39
CA LEU A 23 -7.61 -2.90 6.43
C LEU A 23 -7.86 -3.59 5.09
N SER A 24 -9.12 -3.58 4.63
CA SER A 24 -9.57 -4.25 3.41
C SER A 24 -9.68 -3.30 2.23
N GLY A 25 -9.36 -3.79 1.04
CA GLY A 25 -9.40 -2.99 -0.21
C GLY A 25 -8.44 -1.81 -0.17
N VAL A 26 -7.19 -2.05 0.25
CA VAL A 26 -6.13 -1.04 0.37
C VAL A 26 -5.97 -0.26 -0.93
N GLN A 27 -5.83 1.06 -0.81
CA GLN A 27 -5.64 2.02 -1.89
C GLN A 27 -4.32 2.78 -1.69
N PRO A 28 -3.72 3.34 -2.75
CA PRO A 28 -2.54 4.19 -2.63
C PRO A 28 -2.67 5.31 -1.59
N SER A 29 -3.86 5.89 -1.45
CA SER A 29 -4.15 6.96 -0.47
C SER A 29 -4.09 6.50 0.99
N ASP A 30 -4.12 5.19 1.26
CA ASP A 30 -3.99 4.68 2.61
C ASP A 30 -2.52 4.66 3.08
N GLN A 31 -1.54 4.78 2.16
CA GLN A 31 -0.11 4.85 2.51
C GLN A 31 0.16 5.99 3.48
N GLY A 32 0.86 5.71 4.58
CA GLY A 32 1.14 6.72 5.59
C GLY A 32 1.52 6.14 6.94
N GLN A 33 1.75 7.04 7.89
CA GLN A 33 2.02 6.67 9.27
C GLN A 33 0.72 6.40 10.02
N TYR A 34 0.62 5.23 10.63
CA TYR A 34 -0.45 4.84 11.54
C TYR A 34 0.08 4.76 12.96
N THR A 35 -0.80 4.96 13.93
CA THR A 35 -0.48 4.78 15.35
C THR A 35 -1.43 3.75 15.93
N CYS A 36 -0.88 2.66 16.44
CA CYS A 36 -1.60 1.75 17.32
C CYS A 36 -1.63 2.38 18.72
N HIS A 37 -2.80 2.38 19.36
CA HIS A 37 -2.99 2.91 20.70
C HIS A 37 -3.83 1.91 21.49
N VAL A 38 -3.23 1.34 22.53
CA VAL A 38 -3.87 0.36 23.42
C VAL A 38 -3.92 0.96 24.82
N THR A 39 -5.05 0.78 25.50
CA THR A 39 -5.27 1.23 26.87
C THR A 39 -5.95 0.12 27.65
N ASP A 40 -5.43 -0.17 28.84
CA ASP A 40 -5.96 -1.13 29.81
C ASP A 40 -5.92 -0.54 31.23
N GLU A 41 -6.13 -1.39 32.24
CA GLU A 41 -6.09 -0.96 33.65
C GLU A 41 -4.65 -0.61 34.12
N GLN A 42 -3.63 -1.12 33.43
CA GLN A 42 -2.22 -0.94 33.75
C GLN A 42 -1.64 0.33 33.12
N GLY A 43 -2.24 0.83 32.05
CA GLY A 43 -1.90 2.11 31.44
C GLY A 43 -2.22 2.18 29.95
N SER A 44 -1.38 2.90 29.21
CA SER A 44 -1.55 3.12 27.78
C SER A 44 -0.21 3.00 27.06
N THR A 45 -0.22 2.34 25.90
CA THR A 45 0.93 2.18 25.02
C THR A 45 0.57 2.67 23.62
N LYS A 46 1.53 3.34 22.97
CA LYS A 46 1.39 3.85 21.60
C LYS A 46 2.58 3.43 20.76
N GLU A 47 2.30 2.83 19.61
CA GLU A 47 3.32 2.41 18.66
C GLU A 47 3.02 2.96 17.27
N LYS A 48 4.05 3.45 16.60
CA LYS A 48 3.93 4.01 15.25
C LYS A 48 4.39 2.98 14.23
N LEU A 49 3.64 2.86 13.14
CA LEU A 49 3.99 2.04 12.00
C LEU A 49 3.83 2.81 10.71
N GLN A 50 4.65 2.50 9.72
CA GLN A 50 4.53 3.03 8.37
C GLN A 50 3.83 1.98 7.50
N LEU A 51 2.65 2.30 6.98
CA LEU A 51 2.01 1.48 5.95
C LEU A 51 2.62 1.85 4.60
N LEU A 52 3.19 0.86 3.93
CA LEU A 52 3.63 0.95 2.53
C LEU A 52 2.62 0.19 1.67
N VAL A 53 2.24 0.78 0.54
CA VAL A 53 1.31 0.19 -0.41
C VAL A 53 2.06 -0.13 -1.68
N ALA A 54 1.79 -1.30 -2.26
CA ALA A 54 2.32 -1.71 -3.55
C ALA A 54 1.18 -2.30 -4.39
N GLY A 55 1.16 -1.95 -5.66
CA GLY A 55 0.27 -2.49 -6.66
C GLY A 55 1.07 -3.04 -7.84
N PRO A 56 0.70 -4.19 -8.41
CA PRO A 56 1.41 -4.74 -9.56
C PRO A 56 1.29 -3.80 -10.75
N TYR A 57 2.36 -3.73 -11.54
CA TYR A 57 2.34 -3.07 -12.84
C TYR A 57 1.71 -4.00 -13.87
N ASP A 58 1.07 -3.42 -14.88
CA ASP A 58 0.73 -4.17 -16.08
C ASP A 58 2.00 -4.69 -16.76
N GLU A 59 1.83 -5.75 -17.55
CA GLU A 59 2.89 -6.20 -18.45
C GLU A 59 3.28 -5.04 -19.40
N PRO A 60 4.57 -4.65 -19.44
CA PRO A 60 4.98 -3.46 -20.15
C PRO A 60 4.77 -3.64 -21.65
N MET A 61 4.11 -2.68 -22.27
CA MET A 61 3.96 -2.65 -23.72
C MET A 61 5.22 -2.06 -24.34
N ILE A 62 5.84 -2.80 -25.26
CA ILE A 62 7.01 -2.36 -26.02
C ILE A 62 6.59 -2.08 -27.45
N SER A 63 6.84 -0.86 -27.92
CA SER A 63 6.64 -0.48 -29.31
C SER A 63 7.94 0.05 -29.90
N ALA A 64 8.24 -0.36 -31.14
CA ALA A 64 9.39 0.13 -31.88
C ALA A 64 8.94 0.85 -33.15
N GLN A 65 9.48 2.03 -33.40
CA GLN A 65 9.21 2.83 -34.59
C GLN A 65 10.50 3.10 -35.34
N ALA A 66 10.55 2.71 -36.62
CA ALA A 66 11.68 3.03 -37.50
C ALA A 66 11.70 4.52 -37.85
N THR A 67 12.89 5.11 -37.86
CA THR A 67 13.18 6.48 -38.27
C THR A 67 14.26 6.47 -39.35
N CYS A 68 14.50 7.60 -40.02
CA CYS A 68 15.56 7.71 -41.02
C CYS A 68 16.96 7.41 -40.45
N ASP A 69 17.13 7.58 -39.13
CA ASP A 69 18.42 7.44 -38.43
C ASP A 69 18.45 6.22 -37.48
N GLY A 70 17.45 5.33 -37.50
CA GLY A 70 17.42 4.12 -36.67
C GLY A 70 16.04 3.70 -36.19
N PHE A 71 15.94 3.37 -34.89
CA PHE A 71 14.70 2.94 -34.25
C PHE A 71 14.49 3.69 -32.93
N ILE A 72 13.27 4.13 -32.69
CA ILE A 72 12.81 4.60 -31.38
C ILE A 72 12.08 3.44 -30.71
N VAL A 73 12.51 3.06 -29.51
CA VAL A 73 11.83 2.07 -28.67
C VAL A 73 11.13 2.80 -27.54
N THR A 74 9.84 2.55 -27.37
CA THR A 74 9.02 3.11 -26.29
C THR A 74 8.52 1.99 -25.41
N LEU A 75 8.72 2.15 -24.09
CA LEU A 75 8.19 1.28 -23.07
C LEU A 75 7.05 2.01 -22.36
N HIS A 76 5.88 1.38 -22.33
CA HIS A 76 4.72 1.89 -21.61
C HIS A 76 4.35 0.93 -20.48
N ALA A 77 4.48 1.39 -19.25
CA ALA A 77 4.05 0.69 -18.05
C ALA A 77 3.01 1.53 -17.31
N SER A 78 1.87 0.92 -16.96
CA SER A 78 0.74 1.60 -16.32
C SER A 78 0.23 0.84 -15.10
N HIS A 79 -0.64 1.51 -14.34
CA HIS A 79 -1.45 0.97 -13.23
C HIS A 79 -0.71 0.37 -12.02
N GLY A 80 0.62 0.40 -11.99
CA GLY A 80 1.41 0.06 -10.80
C GLY A 80 1.48 1.17 -9.76
N PHE A 81 1.84 0.79 -8.54
CA PHE A 81 2.14 1.72 -7.43
C PHE A 81 3.30 1.14 -6.59
N PRO A 82 4.30 1.93 -6.15
CA PRO A 82 4.48 3.38 -6.34
C PRO A 82 4.74 3.76 -7.81
N GLN A 83 5.01 5.03 -8.12
CA GLN A 83 5.48 5.41 -9.46
C GLN A 83 6.85 4.73 -9.72
N PRO A 84 7.08 4.17 -10.92
CA PRO A 84 8.33 3.46 -11.20
C PRO A 84 9.49 4.45 -11.35
N GLU A 85 10.66 4.06 -10.84
CA GLU A 85 11.92 4.76 -11.10
C GLU A 85 12.58 4.14 -12.33
N VAL A 86 12.91 4.97 -13.32
CA VAL A 86 13.63 4.55 -14.54
C VAL A 86 15.09 4.99 -14.38
N LEU A 87 16.00 4.02 -14.30
CA LEU A 87 17.46 4.24 -14.19
C LEU A 87 18.13 4.21 -15.56
#